data_AF-A0A2D7RZW5-F1
#
_entry.id   AF-A0A2D7RZW5-F1
#
_cell.length_a   1.000
_cell.length_b   1.000
_cell.length_c   1.000
_cell.angle_alpha   90.00
_cell.angle_beta   90.00
_cell.angle_gamma   90.00
#
_symmetry.space_group_name_H-M   'P 1'
#
loop_
_entity.id
_entity.type
_entity.pdbx_description
1 polymer ?
#
loop_
_entity_poly.entity_id
_entity_poly.type
_entity_poly.pdbx_seq_one_letter_code
_entity_poly.pdbx_strand_id
1 'polypeptide(L)'
;MGEPADTLRMLVRRYAEIVDTRAFGAFDEVFTTEAVLETGNGRRVGLDEIRTAMQGLHRYEATDHQVGASTFAIDGDRATGTVECEAHHWSTNDSGHRTDRVMT
;
A
#
# COMPACT_ATOMS: atom_id res chain seq x y z
N MET A 1 24.64 8.41 2.88
CA MET A 1 23.35 8.69 2.20
C MET A 1 23.12 7.49 1.30
N GLY A 2 22.00 6.77 1.44
CA GLY A 2 21.72 5.59 0.61
C GLY A 2 21.49 5.98 -0.84
N GLU A 3 21.58 5.02 -1.77
CA GLU A 3 21.25 5.27 -3.17
C GLU A 3 19.77 5.68 -3.30
N PRO A 4 19.39 6.60 -4.20
CA PRO A 4 18.01 7.05 -4.35
C PRO A 4 16.97 5.91 -4.49
N ALA A 5 17.37 4.81 -5.13
CA ALA A 5 16.55 3.61 -5.24
C ALA A 5 16.27 2.92 -3.88
N ASP A 6 17.19 2.98 -2.92
CA ASP A 6 16.97 2.42 -1.59
C ASP A 6 15.95 3.24 -0.80
N THR A 7 15.98 4.57 -0.95
CA THR A 7 14.96 5.45 -0.36
C THR A 7 13.56 5.14 -0.91
N LEU A 8 13.44 4.89 -2.22
CA LEU A 8 12.17 4.49 -2.83
C LEU A 8 11.69 3.12 -2.34
N ARG A 9 12.60 2.14 -2.15
CA ARG A 9 12.27 0.85 -1.55
C ARG A 9 11.79 1.01 -0.10
N MET A 10 12.42 1.89 0.67
CA MET A 10 11.99 2.19 2.04
C MET A 10 10.62 2.87 2.07
N LEU A 11 10.34 3.80 1.14
CA LEU A 11 9.04 4.44 0.98
C LEU A 11 7.94 3.41 0.75
N VAL A 12 8.16 2.47 -0.17
CA VAL A 12 7.18 1.44 -0.52
C VAL A 12 6.98 0.44 0.63
N ARG A 13 8.06 0.06 1.33
CA ARG A 13 7.96 -0.75 2.56
C ARG A 13 7.16 -0.03 3.65
N ARG A 14 7.36 1.27 3.81
CA ARG A 14 6.62 2.09 4.78
C ARG A 14 5.14 2.16 4.44
N TYR A 15 4.80 2.29 3.15
CA TYR A 15 3.41 2.20 2.69
C TYR A 15 2.77 0.87 3.10
N ALA A 16 3.42 -0.27 2.81
CA ALA A 16 2.93 -1.60 3.18
C ALA A 16 2.72 -1.72 4.70
N GLU A 17 3.69 -1.29 5.50
CA GLU A 17 3.59 -1.29 6.96
C GLU A 17 2.39 -0.47 7.47
N ILE A 18 2.19 0.74 6.94
CA ILE A 18 1.05 1.60 7.32
C ILE A 18 -0.28 0.90 7.01
N VAL A 19 -0.36 0.24 5.85
CA VAL A 19 -1.56 -0.49 5.43
C VAL A 19 -1.82 -1.67 6.36
N ASP A 20 -0.81 -2.50 6.61
CA ASP A 20 -0.96 -3.74 7.40
C ASP A 20 -1.25 -3.49 8.87
N THR A 21 -0.67 -2.42 9.42
CA THR A 21 -0.94 -1.98 10.80
C THR A 21 -2.19 -1.11 10.94
N ARG A 22 -2.86 -0.78 9.83
CA ARG A 22 -4.03 0.13 9.76
C ARG A 22 -3.72 1.53 10.31
N ALA A 23 -2.48 1.96 10.23
CA ALA A 23 -2.02 3.26 10.70
C ALA A 23 -2.32 4.39 9.70
N PHE A 24 -3.50 4.40 9.07
CA PHE A 24 -3.83 5.26 7.91
C PHE A 24 -3.70 6.77 8.16
N GLY A 25 -3.66 7.18 9.43
CA GLY A 25 -3.30 8.55 9.81
C GLY A 25 -1.94 8.98 9.25
N ALA A 26 -0.99 8.06 9.18
CA ALA A 26 0.39 8.26 8.72
C ALA A 26 0.57 8.28 7.19
N PHE A 27 -0.51 8.31 6.40
CA PHE A 27 -0.39 8.32 4.93
C PHE A 27 0.29 9.57 4.37
N ASP A 28 0.32 10.67 5.11
CA ASP A 28 1.10 11.86 4.79
C ASP A 28 2.63 11.62 4.82
N GLU A 29 3.10 10.52 5.41
CA GLU A 29 4.51 10.11 5.33
C GLU A 29 4.89 9.51 3.97
N VAL A 30 3.92 8.99 3.21
CA VAL A 30 4.17 8.20 1.98
C VAL A 30 3.45 8.71 0.74
N PHE A 31 2.47 9.58 0.91
CA PHE A 31 1.73 10.22 -0.16
C PHE A 31 1.88 11.74 -0.09
N THR A 32 1.91 12.38 -1.26
CA THR A 32 1.74 13.82 -1.36
C THR A 32 0.29 14.21 -1.07
N THR A 33 0.04 15.49 -0.76
CA THR A 33 -1.31 16.02 -0.54
C THR A 33 -2.23 15.89 -1.76
N GLU A 34 -1.64 15.85 -2.96
CA GLU A 34 -2.34 15.70 -4.25
C GLU A 34 -2.21 14.29 -4.82
N ALA A 35 -1.81 13.31 -4.00
CA ALA A 35 -1.62 11.93 -4.46
C ALA A 35 -2.90 11.36 -5.08
N VAL A 36 -2.70 10.53 -6.10
CA VAL A 36 -3.78 9.80 -6.77
C VAL A 36 -3.55 8.32 -6.57
N LEU A 37 -4.55 7.63 -6.03
CA LEU A 37 -4.58 6.17 -5.96
C LEU A 37 -5.59 5.65 -6.99
N GLU A 38 -5.11 4.87 -7.95
CA GLU A 38 -5.93 4.22 -8.97
C GLU A 38 -5.89 2.71 -8.78
N THR A 39 -7.07 2.10 -8.73
CA THR A 39 -7.25 0.66 -8.62
C THR A 39 -8.34 0.21 -9.58
N GLY A 40 -8.53 -1.10 -9.75
CA GLY A 40 -9.70 -1.64 -10.48
C GLY A 40 -11.05 -1.21 -9.89
N ASN A 41 -11.09 -0.69 -8.65
CA ASN A 41 -12.30 -0.22 -7.96
C ASN A 41 -12.48 1.31 -8.02
N GLY A 42 -11.69 1.99 -8.85
CA GLY A 42 -11.79 3.42 -9.13
C GLY A 42 -10.60 4.24 -8.64
N ARG A 43 -10.78 5.56 -8.74
CA ARG A 43 -9.78 6.59 -8.50
C ARG A 43 -10.07 7.36 -7.21
N ARG A 44 -9.03 7.68 -6.44
CA ARG A 44 -9.09 8.50 -5.22
C ARG A 44 -8.06 9.61 -5.32
N VAL A 45 -8.43 10.82 -4.92
CA VAL A 45 -7.58 12.02 -4.99
C VAL A 45 -7.39 12.61 -3.61
N GLY A 46 -6.14 12.77 -3.21
CA GLY A 46 -5.74 13.34 -1.94
C GLY A 46 -5.87 12.37 -0.77
N LEU A 47 -5.28 12.76 0.35
CA LEU A 47 -5.12 11.92 1.53
C LEU A 47 -6.46 11.45 2.12
N ASP A 48 -7.48 12.30 2.15
CA ASP A 48 -8.75 11.96 2.79
C ASP A 48 -9.53 10.88 2.04
N GLU A 49 -9.55 10.95 0.70
CA GLU A 49 -10.18 9.92 -0.12
C GLU A 49 -9.40 8.60 -0.06
N ILE A 50 -8.07 8.66 -0.04
CA ILE A 50 -7.21 7.47 0.11
C ILE A 50 -7.44 6.82 1.47
N ARG A 51 -7.40 7.59 2.56
CA ARG A 51 -7.70 7.10 3.93
C ARG A 51 -9.07 6.44 4.00
N THR A 52 -10.08 7.09 3.43
CA THR A 52 -11.46 6.58 3.40
C THR A 52 -11.54 5.25 2.65
N ALA A 53 -10.87 5.13 1.50
CA ALA A 53 -10.84 3.88 0.75
C ALA A 53 -10.16 2.74 1.53
N MET A 54 -9.06 3.04 2.22
CA MET A 54 -8.29 2.06 2.98
C MET A 54 -9.01 1.54 4.24
N GLN A 55 -10.02 2.26 4.76
CA GLN A 55 -10.90 1.75 5.82
C GLN A 55 -11.57 0.42 5.44
N GLY A 56 -11.73 0.14 4.13
CA GLY A 56 -12.25 -1.14 3.65
C GLY A 56 -11.45 -2.36 4.13
N LEU A 57 -10.20 -2.20 4.54
CA LEU A 57 -9.36 -3.28 5.08
C LEU A 57 -9.76 -3.71 6.49
N HIS A 58 -10.57 -2.94 7.22
CA HIS A 58 -11.11 -3.34 8.53
C HIS A 58 -12.02 -4.57 8.47
N ARG A 59 -12.50 -4.96 7.28
CA ARG A 59 -13.24 -6.22 7.09
C ARG A 59 -12.36 -7.47 7.21
N TYR A 60 -11.05 -7.31 7.14
CA TYR A 60 -10.08 -8.39 7.28
C TYR A 60 -9.50 -8.39 8.67
N GLU A 61 -9.22 -9.58 9.20
CA GLU A 61 -8.58 -9.77 10.50
C GLU A 61 -7.13 -9.32 10.47
N ALA A 62 -6.44 -9.61 9.37
CA ALA A 62 -5.05 -9.26 9.13
C ALA A 62 -4.82 -9.08 7.63
N THR A 63 -3.81 -8.28 7.30
CA THR A 63 -3.30 -8.13 5.93
C THR A 63 -1.78 -8.21 5.97
N ASP A 64 -1.17 -8.63 4.87
CA ASP A 64 0.28 -8.64 4.66
C ASP A 64 0.56 -8.26 3.21
N HIS A 65 1.11 -7.06 2.98
CA HIS A 65 1.47 -6.55 1.65
C HIS A 65 2.96 -6.78 1.41
N GLN A 66 3.28 -7.89 0.76
CA GLN A 66 4.66 -8.28 0.46
C GLN A 66 5.15 -7.52 -0.76
N VAL A 67 6.16 -6.66 -0.55
CA VAL A 67 6.79 -5.87 -1.60
C VAL A 67 8.04 -6.58 -2.12
N GLY A 68 8.04 -6.89 -3.41
CA GLY A 68 9.03 -7.73 -4.08
C GLY A 68 10.02 -6.95 -4.94
N ALA A 69 10.35 -7.49 -6.12
CA ALA A 69 11.28 -6.82 -7.03
C ALA A 69 10.75 -5.44 -7.42
N SER A 70 11.67 -4.47 -7.51
CA SER A 70 11.33 -3.08 -7.78
C SER A 70 12.29 -2.48 -8.80
N THR A 71 11.74 -1.80 -9.80
CA THR A 71 12.50 -1.04 -10.81
C THR A 71 12.11 0.42 -10.76
N PHE A 72 13.08 1.33 -10.75
CA PHE A 72 12.85 2.77 -10.72
C PHE A 72 13.67 3.47 -11.80
N ALA A 73 13.03 4.36 -12.56
CA ALA A 73 13.67 5.36 -13.39
C ALA A 73 13.63 6.70 -12.64
N ILE A 74 14.80 7.24 -12.31
CA ILE A 74 14.97 8.42 -11.46
C ILE A 74 15.49 9.58 -12.31
N ASP A 75 14.78 10.70 -12.26
CA ASP A 75 15.09 11.94 -12.97
C ASP A 75 15.04 13.09 -11.96
N GLY A 76 16.21 13.46 -11.42
CA GLY A 76 16.33 14.50 -10.41
C GLY A 76 15.52 14.20 -9.14
N ASP A 77 14.48 15.01 -8.91
CA ASP A 77 13.57 14.90 -7.77
C ASP A 77 12.32 14.03 -8.04
N ARG A 78 12.23 13.44 -9.24
CA ARG A 78 11.13 12.59 -9.66
C ARG A 78 11.60 11.17 -9.91
N ALA A 79 10.71 10.22 -9.66
CA ALA A 79 10.91 8.84 -10.04
C ALA A 79 9.61 8.22 -10.54
N THR A 80 9.73 7.29 -11.47
CA THR A 80 8.66 6.37 -11.87
C THR A 80 9.15 4.95 -11.71
N GLY A 81 8.28 4.03 -11.35
CA GLY A 81 8.71 2.66 -11.13
C GLY A 81 7.56 1.69 -10.98
N THR A 82 7.94 0.42 -10.98
CA THR A 82 7.07 -0.72 -10.76
C THR A 82 7.60 -1.48 -9.57
N VAL A 83 6.68 -1.91 -8.70
CA VAL A 83 6.99 -2.76 -7.56
C VAL A 83 6.04 -3.94 -7.62
N GLU A 84 6.61 -5.14 -7.59
CA GLU A 84 5.82 -6.37 -7.42
C GLU A 84 5.18 -6.36 -6.03
N CYS A 85 3.91 -6.70 -5.94
CA CYS A 85 3.20 -6.80 -4.67
C CYS A 85 2.31 -8.04 -4.66
N GLU A 86 2.46 -8.87 -3.62
CA GLU A 86 1.49 -9.90 -3.27
C GLU A 86 0.85 -9.52 -1.94
N ALA A 87 -0.47 -9.40 -1.92
CA ALA A 87 -1.22 -8.94 -0.75
C ALA A 87 -2.16 -10.02 -0.22
N HIS A 88 -1.88 -10.50 0.99
CA HIS A 88 -2.72 -11.44 1.72
C HIS A 88 -3.77 -10.70 2.55
N HIS A 89 -4.99 -11.26 2.59
CA HIS A 89 -6.10 -10.69 3.33
C HIS A 89 -6.88 -11.80 4.02
N TRP A 90 -6.63 -11.97 5.32
CA TRP A 90 -7.24 -13.03 6.09
C TRP A 90 -8.58 -12.61 6.69
N SER A 91 -9.54 -13.52 6.66
CA SER A 91 -10.84 -13.37 7.32
C SER A 91 -11.36 -14.73 7.80
N THR A 92 -12.17 -14.71 8.84
CA THR A 92 -12.93 -15.88 9.31
C THR A 92 -14.42 -15.59 9.18
N ASN A 93 -15.17 -16.53 8.61
CA ASN A 93 -16.63 -16.41 8.55
C ASN A 93 -17.31 -16.93 9.84
N ASP A 94 -18.63 -16.80 9.92
CA ASP A 94 -19.42 -17.22 11.10
C ASP A 94 -19.32 -18.72 11.44
N SER A 95 -18.95 -19.56 10.47
CA SER A 95 -18.70 -21.00 10.69
C SER A 95 -17.30 -21.32 11.22
N GLY A 96 -16.44 -20.31 11.43
CA GLY A 96 -15.05 -20.49 11.83
C GLY A 96 -14.12 -20.87 10.66
N HIS A 97 -14.59 -20.80 9.42
CA HIS A 97 -13.76 -21.09 8.25
C HIS A 97 -12.87 -19.90 7.93
N ARG A 98 -11.55 -20.13 7.90
CA ARG A 98 -10.54 -19.12 7.59
C ARG A 98 -10.28 -19.09 6.09
N THR A 99 -10.28 -17.89 5.52
CA THR A 99 -9.96 -17.65 4.11
C THR A 99 -8.80 -16.66 4.01
N ASP A 100 -7.86 -16.95 3.13
CA ASP A 100 -6.85 -16.01 2.67
C ASP A 100 -7.20 -15.57 1.24
N ARG A 101 -7.47 -14.27 1.07
CA ARG A 101 -7.64 -13.68 -0.25
C ARG A 101 -6.33 -13.02 -0.68
N VAL A 102 -5.69 -13.62 -1.67
CA VAL A 102 -4.44 -13.13 -2.28
C VAL A 102 -4.74 -12.22 -3.48
N MET A 103 -4.00 -11.12 -3.62
CA MET A 103 -4.04 -10.18 -4.76
C MET A 103 -2.63 -9.90 -5.26
N THR A 104 -2.45 -9.86 -6.59
CA THR A 104 -1.18 -9.61 -7.31
C THR A 104 -1.37 -8.60 -8.43
#